data_AF-A0AAD2P0B7-F1
#
_entry.id   AF-A0AAD2P0B7-F1
#
_cell.length_a   1.000
_cell.length_b   1.000
_cell.length_c   1.000
_cell.angle_alpha   90.00
_cell.angle_beta   90.00
_cell.angle_gamma   90.00
#
_symmetry.space_group_name_H-M   'P 1'
#
loop_
_entity.id
_entity.type
_entity.pdbx_description
1 polymer ?
#
loop_
_entity_poly.entity_id
_entity_poly.type
_entity_poly.pdbx_seq_one_letter_code
_entity_poly.pdbx_strand_id
1 'polypeptide(L)' 'MSNSHKVMKDGKLLHGNAATLHLAKKAGGMDQFLDQIVEISAVAAARDAVKSHIAQASRPALRVVNGGKK' A
#
# COMPACT_ATOMS: atom_id res chain seq x y z
N MET A 1 -14.41 6.85 -9.27
CA MET A 1 -13.31 5.87 -9.05
C MET A 1 -13.20 4.98 -10.28
N SER A 2 -12.05 4.97 -10.96
CA SER A 2 -11.82 4.11 -12.13
C SER A 2 -11.21 2.78 -11.67
N ASN A 3 -11.93 1.68 -11.83
CA ASN A 3 -11.45 0.36 -11.44
C ASN A 3 -10.38 -0.12 -12.43
N SER A 4 -9.11 -0.14 -11.98
CA SER A 4 -7.95 -0.52 -12.79
C SER A 4 -7.69 -2.04 -12.85
N HIS A 5 -8.57 -2.84 -12.25
CA HIS A 5 -8.40 -4.30 -12.20
C HIS A 5 -8.52 -4.92 -13.60
N LYS A 6 -7.57 -5.82 -13.90
CA LYS A 6 -7.52 -6.59 -15.14
C LYS A 6 -7.22 -8.04 -14.77
N VAL A 7 -8.04 -8.97 -15.27
CA VAL A 7 -7.87 -10.40 -14.97
C VAL A 7 -8.15 -11.19 -16.22
N MET A 8 -7.32 -12.19 -16.52
CA MET A 8 -7.57 -13.10 -17.63
C MET A 8 -8.37 -14.30 -17.13
N LYS A 9 -9.51 -14.57 -17.78
CA LYS A 9 -10.38 -15.71 -17.50
C LYS A 9 -10.69 -16.43 -18.82
N ASP A 10 -10.36 -17.71 -18.91
CA ASP A 10 -10.63 -18.56 -20.08
C ASP A 10 -10.14 -17.93 -21.41
N GLY A 11 -8.95 -17.32 -21.39
CA GLY A 11 -8.35 -16.62 -22.54
C GLY A 11 -8.96 -15.25 -22.85
N LYS A 12 -9.99 -14.81 -22.11
CA LYS A 12 -10.60 -13.48 -22.25
C LYS A 12 -10.10 -12.54 -21.16
N LEU A 13 -9.73 -11.33 -21.53
CA LEU A 13 -9.34 -10.29 -20.59
C LEU A 13 -10.59 -9.59 -20.04
N LEU A 14 -10.82 -9.74 -18.74
CA LEU A 14 -11.84 -9.01 -18.00
C LEU A 14 -11.25 -7.71 -17.48
N HIS A 15 -12.06 -6.65 -17.53
CA HIS A 15 -11.67 -5.30 -17.12
C HIS A 15 -12.65 -4.73 -16.10
N GLY A 16 -12.16 -3.80 -15.27
CA GLY A 16 -12.99 -2.99 -14.38
C GLY A 16 -13.82 -3.86 -13.44
N ASN A 17 -15.12 -3.59 -13.37
CA ASN A 17 -16.03 -4.28 -12.44
C ASN A 17 -16.10 -5.80 -12.65
N ALA A 18 -16.01 -6.28 -13.89
CA ALA A 18 -16.05 -7.72 -14.17
C ALA A 18 -14.80 -8.43 -13.62
N ALA A 19 -13.64 -7.76 -13.70
CA ALA A 19 -12.42 -8.22 -13.07
C ALA A 19 -12.54 -8.21 -11.54
N THR A 20 -13.06 -7.13 -10.95
CA THR A 20 -13.28 -7.02 -9.50
C THR A 20 -14.18 -8.12 -8.96
N LEU A 21 -15.33 -8.36 -9.61
CA LEU A 21 -16.27 -9.41 -9.18
C LEU A 21 -15.67 -10.81 -9.32
N HIS A 22 -14.82 -11.03 -10.33
CA HIS A 22 -14.13 -12.30 -10.49
C HIS A 22 -13.11 -12.54 -9.38
N LEU A 23 -12.33 -11.53 -9.02
CA LEU A 23 -11.39 -11.61 -7.90
C LEU A 23 -12.12 -11.79 -6.57
N ALA A 24 -13.19 -11.02 -6.33
CA ALA A 24 -14.03 -11.14 -5.15
C ALA A 24 -14.61 -12.54 -5.01
N LYS A 25 -15.16 -13.12 -6.09
CA LYS A 25 -15.64 -14.50 -6.09
C LYS A 25 -14.54 -15.49 -5.70
N LYS A 26 -13.32 -15.30 -6.20
CA LYS A 26 -12.18 -16.18 -5.89
C LYS A 26 -11.72 -16.03 -4.44
N ALA A 27 -11.84 -14.83 -3.87
CA ALA A 27 -11.47 -14.51 -2.50
C ALA A 27 -12.51 -14.96 -1.46
N GLY A 28 -13.62 -15.57 -1.87
CA GLY A 28 -14.69 -16.06 -0.98
C GLY A 28 -15.85 -15.09 -0.78
N GLY A 29 -15.84 -13.94 -1.47
CA GLY A 29 -16.89 -12.93 -1.42
C GLY A 29 -16.33 -11.52 -1.59
N MET A 30 -17.22 -10.54 -1.77
CA MET A 30 -16.82 -9.14 -1.90
C MET A 30 -16.27 -8.59 -0.58
N ASP A 31 -16.88 -8.95 0.54
CA ASP A 31 -16.46 -8.45 1.86
C ASP A 31 -15.05 -8.94 2.21
N GLN A 32 -14.78 -10.24 2.04
CA GLN A 32 -13.44 -10.80 2.27
C GLN A 32 -12.38 -10.22 1.33
N PHE A 33 -12.75 -9.90 0.09
CA PHE A 33 -11.86 -9.23 -0.85
C PHE A 33 -11.53 -7.80 -0.43
N LEU A 34 -12.52 -7.06 0.09
CA LEU A 34 -12.30 -5.72 0.63
C LEU A 34 -11.42 -5.77 1.89
N ASP A 35 -11.67 -6.71 2.79
CA ASP A 35 -10.87 -6.90 4.00
C ASP A 35 -9.40 -7.17 3.66
N GLN A 36 -9.13 -8.03 2.66
CA GLN A 36 -7.77 -8.28 2.18
C GLN A 36 -7.09 -7.03 1.63
N ILE A 37 -7.80 -6.20 0.87
CA ILE A 37 -7.25 -4.94 0.34
C ILE A 37 -6.93 -3.98 1.48
N VAL A 38 -7.83 -3.87 2.46
CA VAL A 38 -7.64 -3.02 3.64
C VAL A 38 -6.46 -3.51 4.46
N GLU A 39 -6.34 -4.81 4.70
CA GLU A 39 -5.23 -5.39 5.44
C GLU A 39 -3.89 -5.15 4.73
N ILE A 40 -3.81 -5.36 3.42
CA ILE A 40 -2.60 -5.08 2.62
C ILE A 40 -2.20 -3.60 2.74
N SER A 41 -3.16 -2.69 2.62
CA SER A 41 -2.89 -1.25 2.72
C SER A 41 -2.49 -0.83 4.13
N ALA A 42 -3.11 -1.40 5.17
CA ALA A 42 -2.74 -1.18 6.57
C ALA A 42 -1.32 -1.69 6.87
N VAL A 43 -0.95 -2.88 6.38
CA VAL A 43 0.41 -3.44 6.55
C VAL A 43 1.44 -2.59 5.80
N ALA A 44 1.12 -2.10 4.60
CA ALA A 44 1.99 -1.20 3.87
C ALA A 44 2.22 0.12 4.63
N ALA A 45 1.15 0.74 5.12
CA ALA A 45 1.23 1.96 5.92
C ALA A 45 2.04 1.76 7.21
N ALA A 46 1.85 0.62 7.89
CA ALA A 46 2.62 0.27 9.07
C ALA A 46 4.12 0.10 8.77
N ARG A 47 4.48 -0.56 7.66
CA ARG A 47 5.87 -0.71 7.22
C ARG A 47 6.52 0.65 6.91
N ASP A 48 5.80 1.55 6.25
CA ASP A 48 6.29 2.89 5.95
C ASP A 48 6.46 3.74 7.20
N ALA A 49 5.53 3.64 8.17
CA ALA A 49 5.65 4.31 9.47
C ALA A 49 6.88 3.82 10.24
N VAL A 50 7.10 2.50 10.30
CA VAL A 50 8.28 1.91 10.96
C VAL A 50 9.58 2.35 10.28
N LYS A 51 9.63 2.30 8.94
CA LYS A 51 10.80 2.75 8.17
C LYS A 51 11.10 4.24 8.42
N SER A 52 10.06 5.06 8.48
CA SER A 52 10.19 6.50 8.76
C SER A 52 10.67 6.76 10.18
N HIS A 53 10.16 6.01 11.17
CA HIS A 53 10.61 6.09 12.55
C HIS A 53 12.09 5.70 12.70
N ILE A 54 12.51 4.60 12.08
CA ILE A 54 13.92 4.18 12.06
C ILE A 54 14.78 5.26 11.40
N ALA A 55 14.36 5.79 10.25
CA ALA A 55 15.09 6.84 9.56
C ALA A 55 15.24 8.13 10.37
N GLN A 56 14.23 8.49 11.17
CA GLN A 56 14.29 9.62 12.09
C GLN A 56 15.19 9.33 13.29
N ALA A 57 15.10 8.13 13.87
CA ALA A 57 15.93 7.72 15.00
C ALA A 57 17.41 7.55 14.61
N SER A 58 17.68 7.12 13.38
CA SER A 58 19.04 6.96 12.85
C SER A 58 19.65 8.26 12.33
N ARG A 59 18.93 9.38 12.35
CA ARG A 59 19.51 10.67 11.96
C ARG A 59 20.54 11.08 13.01
N PRO A 60 21.82 11.24 12.64
CA PRO A 60 22.82 11.72 13.58
C PRO A 60 22.41 13.11 14.07
N ALA A 61 22.49 13.32 15.39
CA ALA A 61 22.18 14.62 15.99
C ALA A 61 23.12 15.67 15.39
N LEU A 62 22.59 16.48 14.46
CA LEU A 62 23.32 17.58 13.88
C LEU A 62 23.63 18.57 15.01
N ARG A 63 24.90 18.64 15.41
CA ARG A 63 25.37 19.70 16.31
C ARG A 63 25.36 20.99 15.51
N VAL A 64 24.53 21.94 15.92
CA VAL A 64 24.57 23.31 15.41
C VAL A 64 25.92 23.90 15.79
N VAL A 65 26.82 24.00 14.82
CA VAL A 65 28.05 24.77 14.99
C VAL A 65 27.62 26.22 14.83
N ASN A 66 27.42 26.93 15.94
CA ASN A 66 27.30 28.38 15.92
C ASN A 66 28.60 28.92 15.33
N GLY A 67 28.59 29.23 14.03
CA GLY A 67 29.70 29.83 13.32
C GLY A 67 30.11 31.09 14.06
N GLY A 68 31.23 30.99 14.80
CA GLY A 68 31.77 32.09 15.57
C GLY A 68 32.15 33.22 14.62
N LYS A 69 31.41 34.33 14.69
CA LYS A 69 31.97 35.63 14.32
C LYS A 69 32.93 36.03 15.43
N LYS A 70 34.23 35.97 15.15
CA LYS A 70 35.23 36.84 15.76
C LYS A 70 35.81 37.71 14.66
#